data_AF-A0A1I0KLF2-F1
#
_entry.id   AF-A0A1I0KLF2-F1
#
_cell.length_a   1.000
_cell.length_b   1.000
_cell.length_c   1.000
_cell.angle_alpha   90.00
_cell.angle_beta   90.00
_cell.angle_gamma   90.00
#
_symmetry.space_group_name_H-M   'P 1'
#
loop_
_entity.id
_entity.type
_entity.pdbx_description
1 polymer ?
#
loop_
_entity_poly.entity_id
_entity_poly.type
_entity_poly.pdbx_seq_one_letter_code
_entity_poly.pdbx_strand_id
1 'polypeptide(L)'
;MAILGEERWHIAIRDRAATLAFPEWTPRAEDWAQLHTGFIDDGTPYTEVSVYRDDDGRQRIHYRRYIAEELQHFWTRLMSESGD
;
A
#
# COMPACT_ATOMS: atom_id res chain seq x y z
N MET A 1 -13.96 3.94 21.55
CA MET A 1 -14.60 2.97 20.63
C MET A 1 -14.50 3.34 19.13
N ALA A 2 -13.79 4.40 18.73
CA ALA A 2 -13.57 4.74 17.30
C ALA A 2 -12.26 4.17 16.72
N ILE A 3 -11.25 3.96 17.59
CA ILE A 3 -9.88 3.59 17.22
C ILE A 3 -9.81 2.23 16.50
N LEU A 4 -10.64 1.26 16.90
CA LEU A 4 -10.64 -0.09 16.31
C LEU A 4 -11.14 -0.10 14.87
N GLY A 5 -12.10 0.75 14.53
CA GLY A 5 -12.64 0.84 13.16
C GLY A 5 -11.66 1.49 12.20
N GLU A 6 -11.01 2.57 12.65
CA GLU A 6 -9.98 3.27 11.90
C GLU A 6 -8.75 2.39 11.65
N GLU A 7 -8.24 1.70 12.68
CA GLU A 7 -7.09 0.80 12.54
C GLU A 7 -7.35 -0.35 11.56
N ARG A 8 -8.54 -0.96 11.62
CA ARG A 8 -8.97 -1.99 10.67
C ARG A 8 -9.07 -1.46 9.24
N TRP A 9 -9.60 -0.26 9.08
CA TRP A 9 -9.68 0.39 7.77
C TRP A 9 -8.28 0.67 7.20
N HIS A 10 -7.34 1.17 8.02
CA HIS A 10 -5.96 1.40 7.62
C HIS A 10 -5.23 0.11 7.23
N ILE A 11 -5.50 -1.01 7.91
CA ILE A 11 -4.95 -2.32 7.54
C ILE A 11 -5.54 -2.77 6.20
N ALA A 12 -6.87 -2.72 6.05
CA ALA A 12 -7.56 -3.16 4.85
C ALA A 12 -7.10 -2.39 3.59
N ILE A 13 -6.93 -1.06 3.68
CA ILE A 13 -6.48 -0.25 2.56
C ILE A 13 -5.02 -0.56 2.17
N ARG A 14 -4.15 -0.89 3.14
CA ARG A 14 -2.75 -1.28 2.89
C ARG A 14 -2.68 -2.65 2.20
N ASP A 15 -3.44 -3.62 2.67
CA ASP A 15 -3.48 -4.97 2.07
C ASP A 15 -4.06 -4.91 0.65
N ARG A 16 -5.09 -4.08 0.44
CA ARG A 16 -5.67 -3.86 -0.87
C ARG A 16 -4.69 -3.19 -1.82
N ALA A 17 -3.99 -2.14 -1.36
CA ALA A 17 -2.92 -1.49 -2.10
C ALA A 17 -1.81 -2.46 -2.51
N ALA A 18 -1.38 -3.35 -1.61
CA ALA A 18 -0.36 -4.36 -1.90
C ALA A 18 -0.83 -5.38 -2.95
N THR A 19 -2.07 -5.87 -2.84
CA THR A 19 -2.66 -6.80 -3.82
C THR A 19 -2.77 -6.17 -5.21
N LEU A 20 -3.15 -4.89 -5.28
CA LEU A 20 -3.20 -4.13 -6.53
C LEU A 20 -1.81 -3.89 -7.13
N ALA A 21 -0.82 -3.58 -6.29
CA ALA A 21 0.54 -3.30 -6.74
C ALA A 21 1.28 -4.57 -7.19
N PHE A 22 0.98 -5.71 -6.55
CA PHE A 22 1.68 -6.98 -6.70
C PHE A 22 0.68 -8.15 -6.87
N PRO A 23 0.02 -8.29 -8.04
CA PRO A 23 -1.01 -9.31 -8.24
C PRO A 23 -0.49 -10.76 -8.20
N GLU A 24 0.81 -10.96 -8.41
CA GLU A 24 1.46 -12.28 -8.33
C GLU A 24 1.98 -12.62 -6.92
N TRP A 25 1.96 -11.66 -6.00
CA TRP A 25 2.37 -11.92 -4.61
C TRP A 25 1.31 -12.74 -3.90
N THR A 26 1.73 -13.82 -3.25
CA THR A 26 0.88 -14.64 -2.39
C THR A 26 1.14 -14.24 -0.92
N PRO A 27 0.18 -13.59 -0.24
CA PRO A 27 0.35 -13.12 1.13
C PRO A 27 0.67 -14.26 2.10
N ARG A 28 1.59 -14.00 3.03
CA ARG A 28 1.86 -14.86 4.19
C ARG A 28 1.45 -14.18 5.48
N ALA A 29 1.31 -14.95 6.55
CA ALA A 29 0.94 -14.43 7.87
C ALA A 29 2.01 -13.47 8.43
N GLU A 30 3.27 -13.65 8.04
CA GLU A 30 4.40 -12.81 8.45
C GLU A 30 4.57 -11.57 7.57
N ASP A 31 3.80 -11.46 6.48
CA ASP A 31 3.88 -10.33 5.56
C ASP A 31 3.07 -9.15 6.09
N TRP A 32 3.59 -7.93 5.92
CA TRP A 32 2.82 -6.72 6.20
C TRP A 32 3.06 -5.65 5.14
N ALA A 33 1.98 -4.97 4.78
CA ALA A 33 1.98 -3.92 3.77
C ALA A 33 2.13 -2.52 4.37
N GLN A 34 2.87 -1.67 3.68
CA GLN A 34 3.00 -0.25 3.94
C GLN A 34 2.52 0.53 2.72
N LEU A 35 1.63 1.49 2.97
CA LEU A 35 1.19 2.48 2.01
C LEU A 35 1.63 3.85 2.51
N HIS A 36 2.49 4.52 1.75
CA HIS A 36 3.02 5.84 2.08
C HIS A 36 2.73 6.83 0.96
N THR A 37 2.31 8.04 1.30
CA THR A 37 2.12 9.14 0.35
C THR A 37 2.95 10.34 0.76
N GLY A 38 3.48 11.05 -0.22
CA GLY A 38 4.34 12.20 0.03
C GLY A 38 4.56 13.06 -1.21
N PHE A 39 5.48 14.00 -1.10
CA PHE A 39 5.94 14.87 -2.18
C PHE A 39 7.46 14.74 -2.32
N ILE A 40 7.98 14.74 -3.54
CA ILE A 40 9.42 14.91 -3.77
C ILE A 40 9.80 16.39 -3.68
N ASP A 41 11.10 16.69 -3.66
CA ASP A 41 11.62 18.04 -3.43
C ASP A 41 11.10 19.10 -4.43
N ASP A 42 10.71 18.68 -5.64
CA ASP A 42 10.12 19.56 -6.66
C ASP A 42 8.60 19.78 -6.51
N GLY A 43 7.97 19.19 -5.49
CA GLY A 43 6.54 19.26 -5.24
C GLY A 43 5.71 18.19 -5.95
N THR A 44 6.32 17.28 -6.73
CA THR A 44 5.57 16.19 -7.39
C THR A 44 5.07 15.19 -6.35
N PRO A 45 3.75 14.90 -6.29
CA PRO A 45 3.21 13.92 -5.37
C PRO A 45 3.61 12.51 -5.78
N TYR A 46 3.74 11.62 -4.80
CA TYR A 46 4.00 10.21 -5.01
C TYR A 46 3.30 9.32 -3.99
N THR A 47 3.20 8.04 -4.32
CA THR A 47 2.77 7.00 -3.40
C THR A 47 3.66 5.78 -3.52
N GLU A 48 4.01 5.19 -2.39
CA GLU A 48 4.81 3.99 -2.30
C GLU A 48 3.98 2.87 -1.67
N VAL A 49 4.08 1.69 -2.27
CA VAL A 49 3.55 0.45 -1.74
C VAL A 49 4.74 -0.47 -1.49
N SER A 50 4.90 -0.90 -0.24
CA SER A 50 5.94 -1.84 0.16
C SER A 50 5.31 -3.03 0.85
N VAL A 51 5.85 -4.23 0.61
CA VAL A 51 5.54 -5.43 1.42
C VAL A 51 6.81 -5.87 2.10
N TYR A 52 6.71 -6.14 3.38
CA TYR A 52 7.80 -6.63 4.21
C TYR A 52 7.48 -8.01 4.72
N ARG A 53 8.51 -8.83 4.96
CA ARG A 53 8.42 -10.14 5.60
C ARG A 53 9.32 -10.19 6.82
N ASP A 54 8.82 -10.76 7.91
CA ASP A 54 9.58 -10.92 9.15
C ASP A 54 10.15 -12.33 9.31
N ASP A 55 10.96 -12.77 8.34
CA ASP A 55 11.70 -14.04 8.42
C ASP A 55 13.00 -13.88 9.23
N ASP A 56 13.64 -12.71 9.18
CA ASP A 56 14.96 -12.45 9.81
C ASP A 56 15.29 -10.93 9.93
N GLY A 57 14.32 -10.09 10.31
CA GLY A 57 14.54 -8.67 10.56
C GLY A 57 13.88 -7.69 9.59
N ARG A 58 12.58 -7.89 9.30
CA ARG A 58 11.73 -6.99 8.49
C ARG A 58 12.32 -6.64 7.12
N GLN A 59 12.53 -7.65 6.28
CA GLN A 59 13.01 -7.45 4.91
C GLN A 59 11.90 -6.92 4.02
N ARG A 60 12.16 -5.86 3.22
CA ARG A 60 11.27 -5.42 2.15
C ARG A 60 11.36 -6.38 0.96
N ILE A 61 10.30 -7.13 0.70
CA ILE A 61 10.24 -8.13 -0.38
C ILE A 61 9.61 -7.59 -1.67
N HIS A 62 8.75 -6.59 -1.58
CA HIS A 62 8.18 -5.90 -2.72
C HIS A 62 8.19 -4.38 -2.51
N TYR A 63 8.40 -3.63 -3.58
CA TYR A 63 8.37 -2.18 -3.58
C TYR A 63 7.91 -1.67 -4.94
N ARG A 64 6.98 -0.72 -4.93
CA ARG A 64 6.57 0.04 -6.11
C ARG A 64 6.26 1.46 -5.71
N ARG A 65 6.68 2.39 -6.55
CA ARG A 65 6.40 3.81 -6.42
C ARG A 65 5.59 4.28 -7.61
N TYR A 66 4.55 5.05 -7.33
CA TYR A 66 3.67 5.67 -8.31
C TYR A 66 3.87 7.17 -8.28
N ILE A 67 4.02 7.77 -9.47
CA ILE A 67 4.16 9.20 -9.68
C ILE A 67 3.27 9.62 -10.87
N ALA A 68 3.00 10.92 -10.99
CA ALA A 68 2.28 11.49 -12.14
C ALA A 68 0.99 10.72 -12.52
N GLU A 69 0.83 10.32 -13.78
CA GLU A 69 -0.37 9.62 -14.26
C GLU A 69 -0.57 8.25 -13.60
N GLU A 70 0.51 7.51 -13.34
CA GLU A 70 0.44 6.22 -12.67
C GLU A 70 -0.10 6.35 -11.23
N LEU A 71 0.22 7.46 -10.55
CA LEU A 71 -0.32 7.77 -9.22
C LEU A 71 -1.84 7.95 -9.28
N GLN A 72 -2.33 8.71 -10.25
CA GLN A 72 -3.77 8.95 -10.40
C GLN A 72 -4.51 7.64 -10.68
N HIS A 73 -4.03 6.86 -11.64
CA HIS A 73 -4.62 5.56 -11.97
C HIS A 73 -4.61 4.58 -10.80
N PHE A 74 -3.52 4.55 -10.03
CA PHE A 74 -3.44 3.73 -8.83
C PHE A 74 -4.50 4.10 -7.80
N TRP A 75 -4.62 5.39 -7.45
CA TRP A 75 -5.61 5.84 -6.46
C TRP A 75 -7.05 5.67 -6.93
N THR A 76 -7.34 5.96 -8.20
CA THR A 76 -8.67 5.71 -8.77
C THR A 76 -9.05 4.25 -8.60
N ARG A 77 -8.15 3.32 -8.96
CA ARG A 77 -8.41 1.89 -8.84
C ARG A 77 -8.54 1.44 -7.38
N LEU A 78 -7.64 1.88 -6.51
CA LEU A 78 -7.66 1.54 -5.09
C LEU A 78 -8.97 1.97 -4.43
N MET A 79 -9.44 3.19 -4.70
CA MET A 79 -10.67 3.72 -4.10
C MET A 79 -11.93 3.07 -4.68
N SER A 80 -11.98 2.83 -5.99
CA SER A 80 -13.12 2.12 -6.61
C SER A 80 -13.27 0.69 -6.10
N GLU A 81 -12.16 0.01 -5.82
CA GLU A 81 -12.15 -1.38 -5.37
C GLU A 81 -12.20 -1.57 -3.85
N SER A 82 -12.28 -0.48 -3.06
CA SER A 82 -12.32 -0.50 -1.58
C SER A 82 -13.65 0.00 -0.98
N GLY A 83 -14.64 0.32 -1.82
CA GLY A 83 -15.92 0.93 -1.43
C GLY A 83 -17.16 0.04 -1.52
N ASP A 84 -17.00 -1.26 -1.79
CA ASP A 84 -18.09 -2.27 -1.81
C ASP A 84 -18.11 -3.12 -0.53
#